data_AF-A0A7J7WTU8-F1
#
_entry.id   AF-A0A7J7WTU8-F1
#
_cell.length_a   1.000
_cell.length_b   1.000
_cell.length_c   1.000
_cell.angle_alpha   90.00
_cell.angle_beta   90.00
_cell.angle_gamma   90.00
#
_symmetry.space_group_name_H-M   'P 1'
#
loop_
_entity.id
_entity.type
_entity.pdbx_description
1 polymer ?
#
loop_
_entity_poly.entity_id
_entity_poly.type
_entity_poly.pdbx_seq_one_letter_code
_entity_poly.pdbx_strand_id
1 'polypeptide(L)'
;MLHCQSLKDQLSTYSKGFLNSSELSELPIGHEREGSLKDQLALAIGKLGENMTLKRAAWVKVPTGFYVGSYVHGTTHSPSLHNLVLGKYGAVVICETSEPKANLEDLGRRLGQHVVGMAPLSVGSLDDEPGGEAETKMLAQPYLLDPSITLGQYVQAQGVSVIDFVRFECGEGEEAAEAD
;
A
#
# COMPACT_ATOMS: atom_id res chain seq x y z
N MET A 1 -15.45 -7.27 -28.02
CA MET A 1 -14.31 -6.35 -28.25
C MET A 1 -14.60 -5.01 -27.59
N LEU A 2 -14.29 -4.88 -26.29
CA LEU A 2 -14.12 -3.61 -25.59
C LEU A 2 -12.85 -3.75 -24.76
N HIS A 3 -11.74 -3.89 -25.48
CA HIS A 3 -10.40 -3.94 -24.91
C HIS A 3 -10.02 -2.50 -24.60
N CYS A 4 -9.64 -2.23 -23.33
CA CYS A 4 -9.25 -0.93 -22.79
C CYS A 4 -8.65 -0.01 -23.86
N GLN A 5 -9.44 0.92 -24.36
CA GLN A 5 -8.91 2.03 -25.14
C GLN A 5 -8.04 2.82 -24.20
N SER A 6 -6.76 2.95 -24.59
CA SER A 6 -5.77 3.84 -24.03
C SER A 6 -6.31 5.27 -23.98
N LEU A 7 -7.03 5.61 -22.92
CA LEU A 7 -7.07 6.98 -22.45
C LEU A 7 -5.68 7.28 -21.91
N LYS A 8 -4.87 7.95 -22.73
CA LYS A 8 -3.77 8.78 -22.24
C LYS A 8 -4.40 9.96 -21.47
N ASP A 9 -5.12 9.66 -20.40
CA ASP A 9 -5.45 10.67 -19.41
C ASP A 9 -4.13 11.00 -18.73
N GLN A 10 -3.63 12.21 -19.00
CA GLN A 10 -2.63 12.81 -18.15
C GLN A 10 -3.28 13.00 -16.78
N LEU A 11 -3.09 12.03 -15.91
CA LEU A 11 -3.49 12.11 -14.52
C LEU A 11 -2.78 13.30 -13.89
N SER A 12 -3.54 14.29 -13.41
CA SER A 12 -3.02 15.42 -12.64
C SER A 12 -2.73 15.04 -11.18
N THR A 13 -3.28 13.92 -10.72
CA THR A 13 -3.14 13.40 -9.36
C THR A 13 -3.03 11.86 -9.39
N TYR A 14 -2.72 11.24 -8.25
CA TYR A 14 -2.70 9.78 -8.14
C TYR A 14 -4.11 9.18 -8.25
N SER A 15 -4.18 7.90 -8.58
CA SER A 15 -5.40 7.10 -8.50
C SER A 15 -5.14 5.87 -7.65
N LYS A 16 -6.06 5.58 -6.74
CA LYS A 16 -6.05 4.39 -5.90
C LYS A 16 -7.37 3.66 -6.08
N GLY A 17 -7.34 2.34 -6.07
CA GLY A 17 -8.55 1.53 -6.06
C GLY A 17 -8.39 0.30 -5.19
N PHE A 18 -9.52 -0.23 -4.74
CA PHE A 18 -9.63 -1.45 -3.96
C PHE A 18 -10.47 -2.46 -4.72
N LEU A 19 -10.17 -3.73 -4.51
CA LEU A 19 -10.98 -4.84 -4.98
C LEU A 19 -11.35 -5.68 -3.77
N ASN A 20 -12.66 -5.89 -3.58
CA ASN A 20 -13.16 -6.83 -2.58
C ASN A 20 -12.97 -8.28 -3.05
N SER A 21 -13.31 -9.24 -2.20
CA SER A 21 -13.15 -10.66 -2.50
C SER A 21 -13.87 -11.11 -3.77
N SER A 22 -15.08 -10.62 -4.01
CA SER A 22 -15.86 -10.95 -5.21
C SER A 22 -15.20 -10.38 -6.47
N GLU A 23 -14.84 -9.10 -6.46
CA GLU A 23 -14.22 -8.43 -7.61
C GLU A 23 -12.85 -9.03 -7.95
N LEU A 24 -12.05 -9.31 -6.93
CA LEU A 24 -10.73 -9.92 -7.08
C LEU A 24 -10.82 -11.33 -7.66
N SER A 25 -11.80 -12.12 -7.22
CA SER A 25 -11.97 -13.50 -7.68
C SER A 25 -12.32 -13.60 -9.16
N GLU A 26 -13.04 -12.63 -9.70
CA GLU A 26 -13.47 -12.61 -11.10
C GLU A 26 -12.41 -12.04 -12.06
N LEU A 27 -11.25 -11.60 -11.55
CA LEU A 27 -10.18 -11.09 -12.43
C LEU A 27 -9.64 -12.20 -13.36
N PRO A 28 -9.46 -11.90 -14.66
CA PRO A 28 -8.95 -12.87 -15.63
C PRO A 28 -7.45 -13.14 -15.44
N ILE A 29 -7.01 -14.35 -15.79
CA ILE A 29 -5.61 -14.78 -15.65
C ILE A 29 -4.82 -14.45 -16.93
N GLY A 30 -3.98 -13.41 -16.89
CA GLY A 30 -3.01 -13.12 -17.95
C GLY A 30 -3.63 -12.75 -19.31
N HIS A 31 -2.79 -12.63 -20.34
CA HIS A 31 -3.22 -12.23 -21.69
C HIS A 31 -3.75 -13.39 -22.55
N GLU A 32 -3.48 -14.65 -22.19
CA GLU A 32 -3.72 -15.82 -23.06
C GLU A 32 -4.35 -17.05 -22.37
N ARG A 33 -4.89 -16.95 -21.14
CA ARG A 33 -5.55 -18.10 -20.48
C ARG A 33 -7.03 -17.86 -20.23
N GLU A 34 -7.83 -18.86 -20.59
CA GLU A 34 -9.21 -19.01 -20.11
C GLU A 34 -9.20 -19.22 -18.59
N GLY A 35 -10.06 -18.50 -17.88
CA GLY A 35 -10.29 -18.65 -16.44
C GLY A 35 -10.01 -17.39 -15.62
N SER A 36 -10.48 -17.41 -14.37
CA SER A 36 -10.35 -16.30 -13.40
C SER A 36 -9.48 -16.68 -12.19
N LEU A 37 -9.13 -15.71 -11.36
CA LEU A 37 -8.39 -15.97 -10.11
C LEU A 37 -9.12 -16.96 -9.19
N LYS A 38 -10.45 -17.01 -9.25
CA LYS A 38 -11.28 -18.03 -8.60
C LYS A 38 -10.92 -19.45 -9.03
N ASP A 39 -10.67 -19.67 -10.32
CA ASP A 39 -10.31 -20.99 -10.83
C ASP A 39 -8.92 -21.40 -10.34
N GLN A 40 -7.96 -20.47 -10.29
CA GLN A 40 -6.64 -20.73 -9.69
C GLN A 40 -6.72 -21.01 -8.20
N LEU A 41 -7.59 -20.28 -7.48
CA LEU A 41 -7.84 -20.52 -6.07
C LEU A 41 -8.38 -21.93 -5.84
N ALA A 42 -9.37 -22.36 -6.63
CA ALA A 42 -9.92 -23.71 -6.55
C ALA A 42 -8.87 -24.80 -6.82
N LEU A 43 -7.99 -24.60 -7.81
CA LEU A 43 -6.87 -25.50 -8.08
C LEU A 43 -5.87 -25.56 -6.91
N ALA A 44 -5.56 -24.43 -6.28
CA ALA A 44 -4.67 -24.37 -5.13
C ALA A 44 -5.27 -25.09 -3.91
N ILE A 45 -6.55 -24.88 -3.62
CA ILE A 45 -7.31 -25.58 -2.57
C ILE A 45 -7.28 -27.09 -2.81
N GLY A 46 -7.58 -27.54 -4.03
CA GLY A 46 -7.56 -28.96 -4.37
C GLY A 46 -6.18 -29.60 -4.24
N LYS A 47 -5.10 -28.84 -4.50
CA LYS A 47 -3.72 -29.33 -4.40
C LYS A 47 -3.20 -29.37 -2.96
N LEU A 48 -3.50 -28.36 -2.16
CA LEU A 48 -2.98 -28.21 -0.80
C LEU A 48 -3.88 -28.87 0.25
N GLY A 49 -5.18 -29.01 -0.03
CA GLY A 49 -6.15 -29.58 0.89
C GLY A 49 -6.58 -28.62 2.01
N GLU A 50 -6.32 -27.33 1.86
CA GLU A 50 -6.66 -26.29 2.83
C GLU A 50 -7.62 -25.26 2.23
N ASN A 51 -8.48 -24.70 3.07
CA ASN A 51 -9.33 -23.59 2.66
C ASN A 51 -8.49 -22.32 2.44
N MET A 52 -8.72 -21.62 1.33
CA MET A 52 -7.99 -20.41 0.95
C MET A 52 -8.97 -19.36 0.45
N THR A 53 -8.66 -18.08 0.66
CA THR A 53 -9.52 -16.96 0.26
C THR A 53 -8.73 -15.85 -0.39
N LEU A 54 -9.21 -15.34 -1.51
CA LEU A 54 -8.78 -14.06 -2.08
C LEU A 54 -9.50 -12.92 -1.33
N LYS A 55 -8.87 -12.38 -0.29
CA LYS A 55 -9.57 -11.48 0.65
C LYS A 55 -9.83 -10.10 0.06
N ARG A 56 -8.79 -9.44 -0.47
CA ARG A 56 -8.85 -8.08 -1.04
C ARG A 56 -7.56 -7.74 -1.77
N ALA A 57 -7.62 -6.72 -2.62
CA ALA A 57 -6.46 -6.09 -3.23
C ALA A 57 -6.59 -4.58 -3.19
N ALA A 58 -5.45 -3.90 -3.30
CA ALA A 58 -5.38 -2.46 -3.53
C ALA A 58 -4.37 -2.21 -4.66
N TRP A 59 -4.62 -1.19 -5.46
CA TRP A 59 -3.69 -0.74 -6.49
C TRP A 59 -3.54 0.77 -6.44
N VAL A 60 -2.38 1.25 -6.86
CA VAL A 60 -2.05 2.67 -6.95
C VAL A 60 -1.41 2.94 -8.30
N LYS A 61 -1.86 4.01 -8.95
CA LYS A 61 -1.25 4.58 -10.14
C LYS A 61 -0.87 6.02 -9.84
N VAL A 62 0.38 6.39 -10.09
CA VAL A 62 0.88 7.74 -9.84
C VAL A 62 1.40 8.39 -11.13
N PRO A 63 1.12 9.68 -11.38
CA PRO A 63 1.74 10.41 -12.49
C PRO A 63 3.17 10.85 -12.16
N THR A 64 3.82 11.55 -13.09
CA THR A 64 5.11 12.22 -12.82
C THR A 64 4.95 13.26 -11.70
N GLY A 65 5.97 13.44 -10.87
CA GLY A 65 5.90 14.30 -9.67
C GLY A 65 5.41 13.57 -8.41
N PHE A 66 5.04 12.30 -8.55
CA PHE A 66 4.65 11.45 -7.44
C PHE A 66 5.60 10.26 -7.28
N TYR A 67 5.70 9.77 -6.05
CA TYR A 67 6.50 8.63 -5.65
C TYR A 67 5.68 7.68 -4.77
N VAL A 68 5.98 6.38 -4.87
CA VAL A 68 5.34 5.35 -4.07
C VAL A 68 6.41 4.67 -3.23
N GLY A 69 6.41 4.94 -1.93
CA GLY A 69 7.16 4.19 -0.95
C GLY A 69 6.44 2.88 -0.61
N SER A 70 7.17 1.82 -0.33
CA SER A 70 6.55 0.56 0.10
C SER A 70 7.44 -0.20 1.07
N TYR A 71 6.80 -0.99 1.92
CA TYR A 71 7.47 -1.88 2.86
C TYR A 71 6.62 -3.11 3.15
N VAL A 72 7.27 -4.26 3.30
CA VAL A 72 6.63 -5.51 3.73
C VAL A 72 7.37 -6.01 4.97
N HIS A 73 6.62 -6.35 6.01
CA HIS A 73 7.15 -6.88 7.26
C HIS A 73 6.82 -8.37 7.44
N GLY A 74 7.72 -9.10 8.10
CA GLY A 74 7.62 -10.56 8.24
C GLY A 74 7.83 -11.26 6.90
N THR A 75 8.85 -10.85 6.16
CA THR A 75 9.07 -11.32 4.78
C THR A 75 9.39 -12.79 4.73
N THR A 76 8.80 -13.48 3.75
CA THR A 76 9.14 -14.88 3.43
C THR A 76 10.02 -14.89 2.18
N HIS A 77 11.20 -15.49 2.28
CA HIS A 77 12.13 -15.55 1.15
C HIS A 77 11.63 -16.56 0.10
N SER A 78 11.31 -16.07 -1.10
CA SER A 78 10.96 -16.91 -2.26
C SER A 78 11.75 -16.44 -3.48
N PRO A 79 12.93 -17.02 -3.75
CA PRO A 79 13.84 -16.53 -4.78
C PRO A 79 13.31 -16.73 -6.21
N SER A 80 12.28 -17.57 -6.38
CA SER A 80 11.68 -17.88 -7.69
C SER A 80 10.65 -16.85 -8.17
N LEU A 81 10.23 -15.89 -7.33
CA LEU A 81 9.21 -14.90 -7.66
C LEU A 81 9.86 -13.51 -7.82
N HIS A 82 10.29 -13.21 -9.05
CA HIS A 82 10.89 -11.91 -9.35
C HIS A 82 9.87 -10.77 -9.13
N ASN A 83 10.28 -9.70 -8.45
CA ASN A 83 9.48 -8.50 -8.15
C ASN A 83 8.24 -8.72 -7.26
N LEU A 84 8.13 -9.87 -6.59
CA LEU A 84 7.10 -10.11 -5.59
C LEU A 84 7.71 -10.24 -4.19
N VAL A 85 7.15 -9.51 -3.24
CA VAL A 85 7.53 -9.60 -1.82
C VAL A 85 6.30 -10.04 -1.03
N LEU A 86 6.44 -11.12 -0.26
CA LEU A 86 5.38 -11.70 0.57
C LEU A 86 5.71 -11.48 2.04
N GLY A 87 4.71 -11.17 2.87
CA GLY A 87 4.86 -11.05 4.31
C GLY A 87 3.54 -10.88 5.05
N LYS A 88 3.61 -10.70 6.37
CA LYS A 88 2.43 -10.55 7.24
C LYS A 88 1.81 -9.15 7.15
N TYR A 89 2.63 -8.12 7.00
CA TYR A 89 2.18 -6.74 6.84
C TYR A 89 2.72 -6.15 5.55
N GLY A 90 1.93 -5.31 4.89
CA GLY A 90 2.36 -4.53 3.74
C GLY A 90 1.85 -3.10 3.86
N ALA A 91 2.70 -2.13 3.52
CA ALA A 91 2.31 -0.75 3.42
C ALA A 91 2.78 -0.12 2.10
N VAL A 92 1.96 0.78 1.59
CA VAL A 92 2.23 1.62 0.43
C VAL A 92 1.97 3.06 0.84
N VAL A 93 2.91 3.96 0.57
CA VAL A 93 2.80 5.39 0.93
C VAL A 93 2.96 6.23 -0.33
N ILE A 94 1.97 7.04 -0.62
CA ILE A 94 1.87 7.87 -1.81
C ILE A 94 2.36 9.26 -1.45
N CYS A 95 3.38 9.72 -2.17
CA CYS A 95 4.04 10.99 -1.91
C CYS A 95 4.05 11.86 -3.16
N GLU A 96 3.96 13.17 -2.97
CA GLU A 96 4.28 14.18 -3.97
C GLU A 96 5.69 14.73 -3.70
N THR A 97 6.51 14.81 -4.75
CA THR A 97 7.90 15.28 -4.64
C THR A 97 8.51 15.59 -6.01
N SER A 98 9.38 16.60 -6.04
CA SER A 98 10.25 16.89 -7.18
C SER A 98 11.61 16.17 -7.12
N GLU A 99 11.88 15.42 -6.05
CA GLU A 99 13.15 14.73 -5.86
C GLU A 99 13.32 13.52 -6.80
N PRO A 100 14.55 13.22 -7.26
CA PRO A 100 14.81 12.04 -8.06
C PRO A 100 14.50 10.74 -7.32
N LYS A 101 13.80 9.80 -7.96
CA LYS A 101 13.41 8.50 -7.36
C LYS A 101 14.56 7.72 -6.72
N ALA A 102 15.76 7.80 -7.28
CA ALA A 102 16.95 7.12 -6.77
C ALA A 102 17.32 7.56 -5.33
N ASN A 103 16.96 8.78 -4.93
CA ASN A 103 17.23 9.31 -3.60
C ASN A 103 16.13 8.92 -2.59
N LEU A 104 15.00 8.39 -3.07
CA LEU A 104 13.80 8.18 -2.27
C LEU A 104 13.62 6.74 -1.80
N GLU A 105 14.44 5.79 -2.25
CA GLU A 105 14.27 4.36 -1.92
C GLU A 105 14.29 4.10 -0.39
N ASP A 106 15.29 4.66 0.30
CA ASP A 106 15.42 4.51 1.74
C ASP A 106 14.29 5.26 2.49
N LEU A 107 13.91 6.45 2.01
CA LEU A 107 12.80 7.21 2.56
C LEU A 107 11.49 6.46 2.41
N GLY A 108 11.17 5.97 1.20
CA GLY A 108 9.98 5.20 0.89
C GLY A 108 9.87 3.94 1.74
N ARG A 109 10.99 3.23 1.93
CA ARG A 109 11.04 2.08 2.85
C ARG A 109 10.75 2.48 4.29
N ARG A 110 11.34 3.57 4.79
CA ARG A 110 11.13 4.08 6.17
C ARG A 110 9.70 4.56 6.40
N LEU A 111 9.08 5.19 5.40
CA LEU A 111 7.66 5.57 5.45
C LEU A 111 6.77 4.33 5.55
N GLY A 112 7.03 3.31 4.74
CA GLY A 112 6.32 2.04 4.85
C GLY A 112 6.53 1.36 6.21
N GLN A 113 7.74 1.39 6.78
CA GLN A 113 8.02 0.91 8.13
C GLN A 113 7.20 1.65 9.19
N HIS A 114 7.16 2.98 9.09
CA HIS A 114 6.35 3.81 9.97
C HIS A 114 4.87 3.44 9.90
N VAL A 115 4.29 3.34 8.71
CA VAL A 115 2.87 2.97 8.54
C VAL A 115 2.59 1.57 9.09
N VAL A 116 3.47 0.60 8.86
CA VAL A 116 3.31 -0.75 9.43
C VAL A 116 3.34 -0.72 10.96
N GLY A 117 4.32 -0.02 11.54
CA GLY A 117 4.60 -0.01 12.98
C GLY A 117 3.69 0.89 13.82
N MET A 118 3.32 2.06 13.30
CA MET A 118 2.54 3.09 14.00
C MET A 118 1.05 3.06 13.63
N ALA A 119 0.66 2.29 12.60
CA ALA A 119 -0.72 2.05 12.20
C ALA A 119 -1.63 3.31 12.18
N PRO A 120 -1.24 4.40 11.50
CA PRO A 120 -2.06 5.60 11.42
C PRO A 120 -3.42 5.31 10.76
N LEU A 121 -4.43 6.08 11.14
CA LEU A 121 -5.79 5.99 10.60
C LEU A 121 -6.07 7.05 9.54
N SER A 122 -5.31 8.14 9.53
CA SER A 122 -5.43 9.22 8.53
C SER A 122 -4.07 9.88 8.28
N VAL A 123 -3.94 10.64 7.19
CA VAL A 123 -2.69 11.36 6.88
C VAL A 123 -2.45 12.49 7.88
N GLY A 124 -3.48 13.31 8.14
CA GLY A 124 -3.36 14.54 8.94
C GLY A 124 -2.77 15.71 8.15
N SER A 125 -2.35 16.75 8.86
CA SER A 125 -1.72 17.97 8.35
C SER A 125 -0.37 18.23 9.03
N LEU A 126 0.47 19.03 8.38
CA LEU A 126 1.69 19.57 8.99
C LEU A 126 1.40 20.65 10.04
N ASP A 127 0.19 21.20 10.03
CA ASP A 127 -0.26 22.20 11.00
C ASP A 127 -0.87 21.55 12.27
N ASP A 128 -1.01 20.22 12.28
CA ASP A 128 -1.44 19.51 13.48
C ASP A 128 -0.33 19.53 14.54
N GLU A 129 -0.70 19.74 15.80
CA GLU A 129 0.24 19.68 16.91
C GLU A 129 0.80 18.26 17.08
N PRO A 130 2.07 18.11 17.49
CA PRO A 130 2.66 16.80 17.77
C PRO A 130 1.83 15.98 18.76
N GLY A 131 1.40 14.80 18.31
CA GLY A 131 0.66 13.87 19.13
C GLY A 131 1.58 12.91 19.89
N GLY A 132 1.07 12.31 20.96
CA GLY A 132 1.77 11.28 21.72
C GLY A 132 1.66 9.90 21.08
N GLU A 133 1.90 8.85 21.86
CA GLU A 133 1.85 7.45 21.41
C GLU A 133 0.46 7.01 20.89
N ALA A 134 -0.61 7.70 21.31
CA ALA A 134 -1.98 7.42 20.89
C ALA A 134 -2.44 8.25 19.67
N GLU A 135 -1.54 9.00 19.04
CA GLU A 135 -1.88 9.79 17.86
C GLU A 135 -2.25 8.90 16.67
N THR A 136 -3.29 9.29 15.93
CA THR A 136 -3.86 8.52 14.82
C THR A 136 -3.58 9.16 13.46
N LYS A 137 -3.20 10.43 13.43
CA LYS A 137 -2.82 11.17 12.23
C LYS A 137 -1.34 10.98 11.94
N MET A 138 -1.04 10.36 10.80
CA MET A 138 0.31 9.97 10.38
C MET A 138 1.34 11.08 10.52
N LEU A 139 1.04 12.30 10.06
CA LEU A 139 1.99 13.42 10.10
C LEU A 139 2.27 13.95 11.51
N ALA A 140 1.33 13.79 12.45
CA ALA A 140 1.46 14.24 13.83
C ALA A 140 2.06 13.16 14.75
N GLN A 141 2.13 11.90 14.30
CA GLN A 141 2.71 10.79 15.08
C GLN A 141 4.22 10.99 15.34
N PRO A 142 4.74 10.54 16.49
CA PRO A 142 6.17 10.44 16.74
C PRO A 142 6.83 9.56 15.67
N TYR A 143 7.94 10.01 15.09
CA TYR A 143 8.60 9.24 14.05
C TYR A 143 9.18 7.93 14.62
N LEU A 144 8.73 6.79 14.09
CA LEU A 144 9.14 5.44 14.50
C LEU A 144 10.64 5.24 14.80
N LEU A 145 11.55 5.81 14.01
CA LEU A 145 13.00 5.64 14.20
C LEU A 145 13.65 6.74 15.06
N ASP A 146 12.95 7.85 15.28
CA ASP A 146 13.36 8.94 16.15
C ASP A 146 12.12 9.66 16.73
N PRO A 147 11.61 9.20 17.89
CA PRO A 147 10.40 9.75 18.49
C PRO A 147 10.53 11.20 18.99
N SER A 148 11.72 11.82 18.90
CA SER A 148 11.91 13.23 19.29
C SER A 148 11.28 14.23 18.32
N ILE A 149 10.96 13.78 17.09
CA ILE A 149 10.31 14.56 16.05
C ILE A 149 9.05 13.84 15.55
N THR A 150 8.13 14.60 14.93
CA THR A 150 6.99 13.99 14.24
C THR A 150 7.39 13.43 12.88
N LEU A 151 6.58 12.53 12.32
CA LEU A 151 6.79 12.10 10.95
C LEU A 151 6.71 13.26 9.95
N GLY A 152 5.80 14.22 10.18
CA GLY A 152 5.66 15.42 9.35
C GLY A 152 6.96 16.21 9.26
N GLN A 153 7.63 16.43 10.40
CA GLN A 153 8.94 17.10 10.46
C GLN A 153 10.01 16.30 9.71
N TYR A 154 10.03 14.97 9.86
CA TYR A 154 10.96 14.09 9.15
C TYR A 154 10.81 14.18 7.63
N VAL A 155 9.59 14.10 7.09
CA VAL A 155 9.35 14.11 5.63
C VAL A 155 9.53 15.48 5.00
N GLN A 156 9.15 16.54 5.71
CA GLN A 156 9.29 17.91 5.24
C GLN A 156 10.77 18.26 5.01
N ALA A 157 11.67 17.80 5.89
CA ALA A 157 13.11 17.98 5.74
C ALA A 157 13.70 17.27 4.50
N GLN A 158 12.98 16.31 3.93
CA GLN A 158 13.38 15.55 2.74
C GLN A 158 12.75 16.09 1.44
N GLY A 159 11.96 17.16 1.49
CA GLY A 159 11.28 17.70 0.30
C GLY A 159 10.18 16.78 -0.23
N VAL A 160 9.51 16.04 0.66
CA VAL A 160 8.46 15.08 0.31
C VAL A 160 7.19 15.37 1.10
N SER A 161 6.07 15.40 0.40
CA SER A 161 4.73 15.53 0.99
C SER A 161 4.02 14.18 0.92
N VAL A 162 3.57 13.66 2.06
CA VAL A 162 2.75 12.44 2.10
C VAL A 162 1.31 12.83 1.79
N ILE A 163 0.70 12.17 0.81
CA ILE A 163 -0.64 12.47 0.32
C ILE A 163 -1.65 11.42 0.74
N ASP A 164 -1.24 10.15 0.79
CA ASP A 164 -2.12 9.01 1.08
C ASP A 164 -1.30 7.77 1.43
N PHE A 165 -1.92 6.76 2.04
CA PHE A 165 -1.30 5.46 2.30
C PHE A 165 -2.31 4.31 2.25
N VAL A 166 -1.77 3.10 2.19
CA VAL A 166 -2.49 1.83 2.36
C VAL A 166 -1.68 0.98 3.31
N ARG A 167 -2.33 0.37 4.30
CA ARG A 167 -1.76 -0.62 5.20
C ARG A 167 -2.63 -1.86 5.17
N PHE A 168 -2.02 -3.02 4.93
CA PHE A 168 -2.66 -4.32 5.07
C PHE A 168 -1.94 -5.14 6.14
N GLU A 169 -2.72 -5.76 7.01
CA GLU A 169 -2.30 -6.84 7.89
C GLU A 169 -3.01 -8.15 7.51
N CYS A 170 -2.24 -9.22 7.39
CA CYS A 170 -2.79 -10.55 7.11
C CYS A 170 -3.62 -11.03 8.31
N GLY A 171 -4.90 -11.30 8.06
CA GLY A 171 -5.84 -11.77 9.07
C GLY A 171 -6.55 -10.67 9.86
N GLU A 172 -6.41 -9.40 9.49
CA GLU A 172 -7.22 -8.34 10.12
C GLU A 172 -8.72 -8.53 9.85
N GLY A 173 -9.55 -8.25 10.86
CA GLY A 173 -11.01 -8.33 10.78
C GLY A 173 -11.63 -7.16 10.02
N GLU A 174 -12.89 -7.32 9.59
CA GLU A 174 -13.63 -6.29 8.82
C GLU A 174 -14.14 -5.11 9.68
N GLU A 175 -13.89 -5.09 10.99
CA GLU A 175 -14.44 -4.09 11.91
C GLU A 175 -13.84 -2.67 11.78
N ALA A 176 -12.79 -2.47 10.98
CA ALA A 176 -12.10 -1.17 10.89
C ALA A 176 -12.67 -0.21 9.81
N ALA A 177 -13.73 -0.58 9.07
CA ALA A 177 -14.24 0.19 7.94
C ALA A 177 -15.67 0.75 8.09
N GLU A 178 -16.35 0.53 9.22
CA GLU A 178 -17.70 1.09 9.49
C GLU A 178 -17.66 2.26 10.50
N ALA A 179 -16.75 3.21 10.27
CA ALA A 179 -16.81 4.52 10.91
C ALA A 179 -16.96 5.58 9.81
N ASP A 180 -18.17 5.69 9.29
CA ASP A 180 -18.70 6.88 8.59
C ASP A 180 -19.78 7.51 9.50
#